data_AF-A0A9D6MZA9-F1
#
_entry.id   AF-A0A9D6MZA9-F1
#
_cell.length_a   1.000
_cell.length_b   1.000
_cell.length_c   1.000
_cell.angle_alpha   90.00
_cell.angle_beta   90.00
_cell.angle_gamma   90.00
#
_symmetry.space_group_name_H-M   'P 1'
#
loop_
_entity.id
_entity.type
_entity.pdbx_description
1 polymer ?
#
loop_
_entity_poly.entity_id
_entity_poly.type
_entity_poly.pdbx_seq_one_letter_code
_entity_poly.pdbx_strand_id
1 'polypeptide(L)'
;MAKRAFVLIFTPLLAWGIGLSSQRASALAIGDMAPPLQPGRWVQGDPVARFETNKAYIVEFWATWCGPCRISIPHVNEIHQKYKDKGLVVIGQSVMEHQPGTVEPFLRQMGSNMTYRVAVDNASGAMSETWMEAMGMNGVPTAFLVGKDGRIAWVDHPMRITDELIDTLLAGSIDLKKSAADFKKRNEGQAAMARLIPELNQLITGQEWAKAEEVLNELEKVAPEGAIGNTDVVRFQIQLKLKKLDEAALSAQKISASRAGDPNVALQLCFHMLFNGVKDGAAMRIVSEMANRANAITQGKQPSTLDMLARTLFLQGKAEKAIELEQQALQLAPNDELKAILQKNLDSFKAGKNPPFE
;
A
#
# COMPACT_ATOMS: atom_id res chain seq x y z
N MET A 1 -34.94 -41.12 82.34
CA MET A 1 -35.12 -41.32 80.88
C MET A 1 -35.10 -39.96 80.19
N ALA A 2 -33.93 -39.52 79.73
CA ALA A 2 -33.74 -38.17 79.19
C ALA A 2 -33.84 -38.20 77.66
N LYS A 3 -34.79 -37.44 77.09
CA LYS A 3 -34.94 -37.23 75.64
C LYS A 3 -33.85 -36.26 75.17
N ARG A 4 -32.94 -36.71 74.30
CA ARG A 4 -31.95 -35.88 73.63
C ARG A 4 -32.45 -35.54 72.21
N ALA A 5 -32.54 -34.24 71.95
CA ALA A 5 -32.82 -33.68 70.63
C ALA A 5 -31.61 -33.86 69.71
N PHE A 6 -31.84 -34.31 68.48
CA PHE A 6 -30.84 -34.36 67.42
C PHE A 6 -31.11 -33.17 66.48
N VAL A 7 -30.20 -32.20 66.48
CA VAL A 7 -30.18 -31.08 65.53
C VAL A 7 -29.47 -31.56 64.27
N LEU A 8 -30.16 -31.54 63.13
CA LEU A 8 -29.60 -31.79 61.81
C LEU A 8 -28.79 -30.57 61.37
N ILE A 9 -27.47 -30.72 61.29
CA ILE A 9 -26.56 -29.70 60.73
C ILE A 9 -26.51 -29.91 59.21
N PHE A 10 -27.14 -28.99 58.47
CA PHE A 10 -26.99 -28.84 57.03
C PHE A 10 -25.61 -28.21 56.76
N THR A 11 -24.69 -28.95 56.14
CA THR A 11 -23.44 -28.38 55.59
C THR A 11 -23.59 -28.27 54.07
N PRO A 12 -23.48 -27.07 53.48
CA PRO A 12 -23.44 -26.93 52.03
C PRO A 12 -22.03 -27.30 51.54
N LEU A 13 -21.93 -28.31 50.69
CA LEU A 13 -20.74 -28.55 49.87
C LEU A 13 -20.55 -27.34 48.94
N LEU A 14 -19.58 -26.47 49.23
CA LEU A 14 -19.01 -25.57 48.25
C LEU A 14 -18.26 -26.43 47.21
N ALA A 15 -18.91 -26.73 46.10
CA ALA A 15 -18.21 -27.14 44.90
C ALA A 15 -17.47 -25.92 44.35
N TRP A 16 -16.14 -25.92 44.47
CA TRP A 16 -15.28 -25.02 43.72
C TRP A 16 -15.48 -25.30 42.23
N GLY A 17 -16.30 -24.48 41.59
CA GLY A 17 -16.30 -24.35 40.14
C GLY A 17 -14.93 -23.86 39.72
N ILE A 18 -14.12 -24.76 39.17
CA ILE A 18 -12.95 -24.40 38.38
C ILE A 18 -13.50 -23.55 37.24
N GLY A 19 -13.31 -22.24 37.35
CA GLY A 19 -13.51 -21.35 36.22
C GLY A 19 -12.60 -21.84 35.10
N LEU A 20 -13.20 -22.39 34.04
CA LEU A 20 -12.53 -22.48 32.75
C LEU A 20 -12.22 -21.04 32.35
N SER A 21 -11.04 -20.58 32.73
CA SER A 21 -10.43 -19.40 32.13
C SER A 21 -10.44 -19.68 30.63
N SER A 22 -11.23 -18.91 29.87
CA SER A 22 -11.04 -18.81 28.44
C SER A 22 -9.63 -18.29 28.22
N GLN A 23 -8.68 -19.21 28.03
CA GLN A 23 -7.44 -18.87 27.37
C GLN A 23 -7.86 -18.32 26.02
N ARG A 24 -7.88 -16.99 25.89
CA ARG A 24 -7.72 -16.35 24.59
C ARG A 24 -6.58 -17.10 23.93
N ALA A 25 -6.86 -17.72 22.78
CA ALA A 25 -5.82 -18.33 21.96
C ALA A 25 -4.67 -17.33 21.89
N SER A 26 -3.46 -17.74 22.27
CA SER A 26 -2.31 -16.86 22.11
C SER A 26 -2.23 -16.49 20.62
N ALA A 27 -1.94 -15.23 20.33
CA ALA A 27 -1.71 -14.78 18.96
C ALA A 27 -0.68 -15.71 18.30
N LEU A 28 -1.03 -16.26 17.14
CA LEU A 28 -0.20 -17.14 16.32
C LEU A 28 0.94 -16.31 15.71
N ALA A 29 2.14 -16.87 15.65
CA ALA A 29 3.31 -16.21 15.08
C ALA A 29 4.07 -17.10 14.10
N ILE A 30 4.87 -16.47 13.23
CA ILE A 30 5.87 -17.19 12.43
C ILE A 30 6.86 -17.89 13.38
N GLY A 31 7.08 -19.17 13.13
CA GLY A 31 7.85 -20.07 13.98
C GLY A 31 7.01 -20.97 14.89
N ASP A 32 5.73 -20.67 15.11
CA ASP A 32 4.83 -21.56 15.82
C ASP A 32 4.47 -22.78 14.99
N MET A 33 4.02 -23.85 15.67
CA MET A 33 3.42 -25.00 14.97
C MET A 33 2.16 -24.54 14.25
N ALA A 34 2.03 -24.93 13.00
CA ALA A 34 0.83 -24.67 12.23
C ALA A 34 -0.40 -25.28 12.93
N PRO A 35 -1.51 -24.54 13.08
CA PRO A 35 -2.74 -25.08 13.65
C PRO A 35 -3.23 -26.29 12.86
N PRO A 36 -3.93 -27.26 13.47
CA PRO A 36 -4.47 -28.39 12.74
C PRO A 36 -5.44 -27.92 11.64
N LEU A 37 -5.46 -28.62 10.51
CA LEU A 37 -6.44 -28.40 9.45
C LEU A 37 -7.81 -28.85 9.93
N GLN A 38 -8.77 -27.93 9.98
CA GLN A 38 -10.17 -28.19 10.32
C GLN A 38 -11.13 -27.67 9.24
N PRO A 39 -10.92 -28.02 7.96
CA PRO A 39 -11.84 -27.61 6.91
C PRO A 39 -13.22 -28.22 7.16
N GLY A 40 -14.27 -27.51 6.78
CA GLY A 40 -15.63 -28.07 6.81
C GLY A 40 -15.79 -29.23 5.83
N ARG A 41 -15.23 -29.09 4.62
CA ARG A 41 -15.26 -30.13 3.58
C ARG A 41 -14.21 -29.91 2.50
N TRP A 42 -13.75 -31.00 1.89
CA TRP A 42 -12.91 -30.97 0.69
C TRP A 42 -13.78 -31.02 -0.57
N VAL A 43 -13.43 -30.23 -1.59
CA VAL A 43 -14.20 -30.10 -2.84
C VAL A 43 -13.37 -30.37 -4.09
N GLN A 44 -12.05 -30.46 -3.96
CA GLN A 44 -11.14 -30.85 -5.05
C GLN A 44 -9.88 -31.49 -4.48
N GLY A 45 -9.42 -32.58 -5.11
CA GLY A 45 -8.24 -33.34 -4.70
C GLY A 45 -8.42 -34.11 -3.39
N ASP A 46 -7.42 -34.91 -3.03
CA ASP A 46 -7.50 -35.77 -1.85
C ASP A 46 -7.42 -34.96 -0.55
N PRO A 47 -8.22 -35.29 0.48
CA PRO A 47 -8.13 -34.67 1.79
C PRO A 47 -6.75 -34.73 2.43
N VAL A 48 -6.32 -33.64 3.07
CA VAL A 48 -5.12 -33.59 3.91
C VAL A 48 -5.55 -33.69 5.38
N ALA A 49 -5.31 -34.84 5.99
CA ALA A 49 -5.71 -35.08 7.39
C ALA A 49 -4.81 -34.37 8.41
N ARG A 50 -3.53 -34.20 8.10
CA ARG A 50 -2.52 -33.55 8.95
C ARG A 50 -1.31 -33.12 8.13
N PHE A 51 -0.48 -32.24 8.71
CA PHE A 51 0.85 -31.96 8.17
C PHE A 51 1.76 -33.17 8.37
N GLU A 52 2.29 -33.69 7.28
CA GLU A 52 3.23 -34.80 7.26
C GLU A 52 4.64 -34.27 7.46
N THR A 53 5.43 -34.98 8.27
CA THR A 53 6.86 -34.71 8.40
C THR A 53 7.53 -34.83 7.03
N ASN A 54 8.48 -33.94 6.73
CA ASN A 54 9.22 -33.86 5.46
C ASN A 54 8.42 -33.35 4.25
N LYS A 55 7.17 -32.92 4.40
CA LYS A 55 6.45 -32.15 3.38
C LYS A 55 6.34 -30.69 3.78
N ALA A 56 6.42 -29.80 2.80
CA ALA A 56 6.10 -28.39 3.00
C ALA A 56 4.70 -28.09 2.45
N TYR A 57 4.04 -27.07 2.99
CA TYR A 57 2.67 -26.74 2.63
C TYR A 57 2.51 -25.26 2.28
N ILE A 58 1.65 -24.99 1.29
CA ILE A 58 1.02 -23.69 1.10
C ILE A 58 -0.45 -23.85 1.51
N VAL A 59 -0.90 -23.03 2.46
CA VAL A 59 -2.32 -22.87 2.77
C VAL A 59 -2.73 -21.48 2.31
N GLU A 60 -3.36 -21.41 1.14
CA GLU A 60 -3.85 -20.17 0.54
C GLU A 60 -5.32 -19.98 0.94
N PHE A 61 -5.61 -18.91 1.67
CA PHE A 61 -6.96 -18.47 2.04
C PHE A 61 -7.52 -17.53 0.97
N TRP A 62 -8.71 -17.84 0.46
CA TRP A 62 -9.32 -17.14 -0.66
C TRP A 62 -10.86 -17.20 -0.60
N ALA A 63 -11.54 -16.46 -1.49
CA ALA A 63 -13.00 -16.51 -1.66
C ALA A 63 -13.40 -16.30 -3.14
N THR A 64 -14.54 -16.83 -3.57
CA THR A 64 -14.99 -16.73 -4.98
C THR A 64 -15.25 -15.31 -5.44
N TRP A 65 -15.71 -14.43 -4.54
CA TRP A 65 -15.99 -13.01 -4.79
C TRP A 65 -14.73 -12.14 -4.79
N CYS A 66 -13.60 -12.65 -4.31
CA CYS A 66 -12.38 -11.89 -4.11
C CYS A 66 -11.61 -11.70 -5.44
N GLY A 67 -11.73 -10.51 -6.04
CA GLY A 67 -11.03 -10.15 -7.27
C GLY A 67 -9.51 -10.40 -7.22
N PRO A 68 -8.77 -9.89 -6.22
CA PRO A 68 -7.33 -10.14 -6.08
C PRO A 68 -6.98 -11.63 -5.93
N CYS A 69 -7.81 -12.43 -5.27
CA CYS A 69 -7.60 -13.88 -5.15
C CYS A 69 -7.64 -14.57 -6.52
N ARG A 70 -8.56 -14.16 -7.40
CA ARG A 70 -8.65 -14.69 -8.77
C ARG A 70 -7.40 -14.42 -9.60
N ILE A 71 -6.67 -13.35 -9.26
CA ILE A 71 -5.38 -13.01 -9.88
C ILE A 71 -4.24 -13.85 -9.28
N SER A 72 -4.26 -14.15 -7.98
CA SER A 72 -3.21 -14.94 -7.32
C SER A 72 -3.30 -16.45 -7.54
N ILE A 73 -4.50 -16.99 -7.72
CA ILE A 73 -4.72 -18.44 -7.88
C ILE A 73 -3.89 -19.03 -9.05
N PRO A 74 -3.84 -18.45 -10.26
CA PRO A 74 -2.98 -18.94 -11.33
C PRO A 74 -1.50 -19.02 -10.94
N HIS A 75 -0.99 -18.00 -10.24
CA HIS A 75 0.40 -17.97 -9.75
C HIS A 75 0.68 -19.11 -8.75
N VAL A 76 -0.23 -19.31 -7.78
CA VAL A 76 -0.13 -20.42 -6.81
C VAL A 76 -0.26 -21.78 -7.51
N ASN A 77 -1.07 -21.87 -8.56
CA ASN A 77 -1.21 -23.08 -9.37
C ASN A 77 0.06 -23.41 -10.17
N GLU A 78 0.76 -22.40 -10.71
CA GLU A 78 2.06 -22.61 -11.36
C GLU A 78 3.10 -23.17 -10.37
N ILE A 79 3.16 -22.60 -9.16
CA ILE A 79 3.99 -23.12 -8.07
C ILE A 79 3.59 -24.57 -7.75
N HIS A 80 2.29 -24.84 -7.59
CA HIS A 80 1.80 -26.19 -7.37
C HIS A 80 2.30 -27.16 -8.45
N GLN A 81 2.13 -26.83 -9.73
CA GLN A 81 2.54 -27.70 -10.84
C GLN A 81 4.05 -27.97 -10.85
N LYS A 82 4.85 -26.95 -10.51
CA LYS A 82 6.31 -27.05 -10.52
C LYS A 82 6.89 -27.85 -9.34
N TYR A 83 6.24 -27.83 -8.17
CA TYR A 83 6.80 -28.38 -6.93
C TYR A 83 6.01 -29.53 -6.30
N LYS A 84 4.84 -29.90 -6.83
CA LYS A 84 4.00 -31.00 -6.26
C LYS A 84 4.75 -32.32 -6.11
N ASP A 85 5.65 -32.64 -7.03
CA ASP A 85 6.45 -33.87 -7.01
C ASP A 85 7.76 -33.73 -6.23
N LYS A 86 8.02 -32.54 -5.65
CA LYS A 86 9.21 -32.20 -4.86
C LYS A 86 8.93 -32.07 -3.35
N GLY A 87 7.77 -32.56 -2.90
CA GLY A 87 7.38 -32.52 -1.49
C GLY A 87 6.60 -31.27 -1.07
N LEU A 88 6.13 -30.46 -2.01
CA LEU A 88 5.20 -29.35 -1.74
C LEU A 88 3.75 -29.80 -1.88
N VAL A 89 2.92 -29.49 -0.89
CA VAL A 89 1.47 -29.67 -0.94
C VAL A 89 0.79 -28.30 -0.91
N VAL A 90 -0.13 -28.05 -1.84
CA VAL A 90 -0.89 -26.79 -1.90
C VAL A 90 -2.35 -27.04 -1.56
N ILE A 91 -2.88 -26.24 -0.65
CA ILE A 91 -4.27 -26.26 -0.17
C ILE A 91 -4.86 -24.87 -0.39
N GLY A 92 -5.89 -24.77 -1.22
CA GLY A 92 -6.75 -23.60 -1.30
C GLY A 92 -7.88 -23.73 -0.29
N GLN A 93 -7.86 -22.91 0.76
CA GLN A 93 -8.88 -22.85 1.78
C GLN A 93 -9.86 -21.70 1.45
N SER A 94 -11.03 -22.05 0.91
CA SER A 94 -12.11 -21.07 0.72
C SER A 94 -12.69 -20.69 2.08
N VAL A 95 -12.76 -19.38 2.35
CA VAL A 95 -13.29 -18.75 3.55
C VAL A 95 -14.17 -17.56 3.16
N MET A 96 -14.97 -17.05 4.10
CA MET A 96 -15.74 -15.80 3.92
C MET A 96 -16.69 -15.79 2.70
N GLU A 97 -17.15 -16.95 2.23
CA GLU A 97 -18.12 -17.01 1.13
C GLU A 97 -19.45 -16.34 1.51
N HIS A 98 -19.99 -15.50 0.62
CA HIS A 98 -21.28 -14.84 0.86
C HIS A 98 -22.47 -15.81 0.77
N GLN A 99 -22.33 -16.88 -0.01
CA GLN A 99 -23.38 -17.85 -0.25
C GLN A 99 -22.80 -19.27 -0.30
N PRO A 100 -23.47 -20.28 0.28
CA PRO A 100 -23.06 -21.67 0.13
C PRO A 100 -23.09 -22.15 -1.33
N GLY A 101 -22.22 -23.09 -1.67
CA GLY A 101 -22.23 -23.77 -2.99
C GLY A 101 -21.67 -22.97 -4.16
N THR A 102 -21.01 -21.83 -3.92
CA THR A 102 -20.35 -20.99 -4.93
C THR A 102 -19.01 -21.56 -5.40
N VAL A 103 -18.34 -22.35 -4.56
CA VAL A 103 -16.96 -22.80 -4.76
C VAL A 103 -16.85 -23.79 -5.93
N GLU A 104 -17.72 -24.79 -6.03
CA GLU A 104 -17.64 -25.80 -7.10
C GLU A 104 -17.90 -25.23 -8.51
N PRO A 105 -18.90 -24.35 -8.73
CA PRO A 105 -19.01 -23.59 -9.97
C PRO A 105 -17.75 -22.79 -10.29
N PHE A 106 -17.17 -22.12 -9.30
CA PHE A 106 -15.94 -21.35 -9.47
C PHE A 106 -14.76 -22.24 -9.88
N LEU A 107 -14.59 -23.40 -9.25
CA LEU A 107 -13.53 -24.36 -9.61
C LEU A 107 -13.68 -24.85 -11.05
N ARG A 108 -14.91 -25.14 -11.49
CA ARG A 108 -15.17 -25.49 -12.90
C ARG A 108 -14.79 -24.36 -13.85
N GLN A 109 -15.02 -23.11 -13.47
CA GLN A 109 -14.61 -21.95 -14.26
C GLN A 109 -13.09 -21.77 -14.28
N MET A 110 -12.41 -21.99 -13.16
CA MET A 110 -10.95 -21.87 -13.09
C MET A 110 -10.25 -22.99 -13.88
N GLY A 111 -10.82 -24.20 -13.92
CA GLY A 111 -10.31 -25.32 -14.71
C GLY A 111 -8.83 -25.59 -14.42
N SER A 112 -8.00 -25.59 -15.47
CA SER A 112 -6.56 -25.83 -15.37
C SER A 112 -5.78 -24.77 -14.58
N ASN A 113 -6.39 -23.61 -14.28
CA ASN A 113 -5.77 -22.56 -13.50
C ASN A 113 -5.84 -22.79 -11.98
N MET A 114 -6.56 -23.82 -11.52
CA MET A 114 -6.63 -24.17 -10.10
C MET A 114 -6.81 -25.68 -9.95
N THR A 115 -5.69 -26.39 -9.88
CA THR A 115 -5.66 -27.87 -9.90
C THR A 115 -5.21 -28.50 -8.58
N TYR A 116 -4.76 -27.67 -7.63
CA TYR A 116 -4.39 -28.10 -6.28
C TYR A 116 -5.61 -28.45 -5.44
N ARG A 117 -5.37 -28.94 -4.22
CA ARG A 117 -6.44 -29.37 -3.31
C ARG A 117 -7.24 -28.17 -2.83
N VAL A 118 -8.56 -28.29 -2.77
CA VAL A 118 -9.43 -27.19 -2.33
C VAL A 118 -10.38 -27.69 -1.26
N ALA A 119 -10.48 -26.90 -0.19
CA ALA A 119 -11.41 -27.09 0.89
C ALA A 119 -12.23 -25.83 1.13
N VAL A 120 -13.39 -26.02 1.75
CA VAL A 120 -14.30 -24.95 2.17
C VAL A 120 -14.36 -24.97 3.70
N ASP A 121 -14.32 -23.79 4.30
CA ASP A 121 -14.40 -23.65 5.76
C ASP A 121 -15.74 -24.16 6.29
N ASN A 122 -15.79 -24.48 7.58
CA ASN A 122 -17.03 -24.84 8.23
C ASN A 122 -17.87 -23.60 8.55
N ALA A 123 -19.13 -23.81 8.94
CA ALA A 123 -20.06 -22.72 9.25
C ALA A 123 -19.61 -21.84 10.44
N SER A 124 -18.74 -22.36 11.32
CA SER A 124 -18.14 -21.61 12.41
C SER A 124 -16.90 -20.80 11.98
N GLY A 125 -16.40 -20.96 10.75
CA GLY A 125 -15.20 -20.25 10.29
C GLY A 125 -13.91 -20.72 10.96
N ALA A 126 -13.81 -22.00 11.35
CA ALA A 126 -12.71 -22.48 12.18
C ALA A 126 -11.34 -22.30 11.53
N MET A 127 -11.23 -22.45 10.20
CA MET A 127 -9.97 -22.19 9.50
C MET A 127 -9.63 -20.70 9.52
N SER A 128 -10.60 -19.81 9.29
CA SER A 128 -10.42 -18.36 9.44
C SER A 128 -9.97 -17.97 10.85
N GLU A 129 -10.65 -18.47 11.88
CA GLU A 129 -10.38 -18.14 13.28
C GLU A 129 -8.98 -18.62 13.71
N THR A 130 -8.70 -19.91 13.52
CA THR A 130 -7.48 -20.55 14.08
C THR A 130 -6.20 -20.21 13.32
N TRP A 131 -6.31 -19.74 12.07
CA TRP A 131 -5.16 -19.35 11.25
C TRP A 131 -5.09 -17.85 11.01
N MET A 132 -6.10 -17.28 10.35
CA MET A 132 -6.05 -15.90 9.89
C MET A 132 -6.19 -14.94 11.06
N GLU A 133 -7.28 -15.03 11.82
CA GLU A 133 -7.55 -14.14 12.95
C GLU A 133 -6.49 -14.30 14.05
N ALA A 134 -6.08 -15.54 14.34
CA ALA A 134 -5.00 -15.83 15.28
C ALA A 134 -3.67 -15.18 14.88
N MET A 135 -3.36 -15.08 13.57
CA MET A 135 -2.16 -14.41 13.04
C MET A 135 -2.37 -12.88 12.84
N GLY A 136 -3.56 -12.36 13.14
CA GLY A 136 -3.92 -10.96 12.91
C GLY A 136 -4.16 -10.60 11.43
N MET A 137 -4.47 -11.59 10.59
CA MET A 137 -4.81 -11.43 9.18
C MET A 137 -6.34 -11.37 9.03
N ASN A 138 -6.86 -10.24 8.55
CA ASN A 138 -8.31 -10.00 8.48
C ASN A 138 -8.89 -9.99 7.06
N GLY A 139 -8.14 -10.48 6.07
CA GLY A 139 -8.55 -10.40 4.67
C GLY A 139 -7.88 -11.41 3.75
N VAL A 140 -8.58 -11.70 2.66
CA VAL A 140 -8.09 -12.56 1.57
C VAL A 140 -7.64 -11.71 0.37
N PRO A 141 -6.64 -12.16 -0.40
CA PRO A 141 -5.92 -13.43 -0.24
C PRO A 141 -4.80 -13.35 0.81
N THR A 142 -4.62 -14.44 1.56
CA THR A 142 -3.52 -14.62 2.51
C THR A 142 -2.97 -16.03 2.33
N ALA A 143 -1.65 -16.20 2.28
CA ALA A 143 -1.02 -17.51 2.19
C ALA A 143 -0.08 -17.75 3.37
N PHE A 144 -0.16 -18.95 3.93
CA PHE A 144 0.77 -19.46 4.94
C PHE A 144 1.68 -20.50 4.30
N LEU A 145 2.99 -20.35 4.49
CA LEU A 145 3.95 -21.40 4.17
C LEU A 145 4.29 -22.16 5.45
N VAL A 146 4.10 -23.47 5.44
CA VAL A 146 4.44 -24.37 6.54
C VAL A 146 5.64 -25.21 6.13
N GLY A 147 6.68 -25.18 6.95
CA GLY A 147 7.91 -25.94 6.73
C GLY A 147 7.75 -27.44 6.97
N LYS A 148 8.79 -28.20 6.61
CA LYS A 148 8.86 -29.67 6.79
C LYS A 148 8.80 -30.14 8.25
N ASP A 149 9.04 -29.22 9.18
CA ASP A 149 8.97 -29.39 10.63
C ASP A 149 7.58 -29.05 11.20
N GLY A 150 6.63 -28.67 10.34
CA GLY A 150 5.27 -28.28 10.72
C GLY A 150 5.15 -26.87 11.28
N ARG A 151 6.22 -26.06 11.25
CA ARG A 151 6.18 -24.66 11.70
C ARG A 151 5.76 -23.73 10.59
N ILE A 152 5.07 -22.66 10.95
CA ILE A 152 4.76 -21.56 10.02
C ILE A 152 6.06 -20.84 9.70
N ALA A 153 6.50 -20.93 8.46
CA ALA A 153 7.74 -20.33 7.98
C ALA A 153 7.53 -18.91 7.42
N TRP A 154 6.33 -18.61 6.93
CA TRP A 154 6.03 -17.34 6.27
C TRP A 154 4.51 -17.10 6.16
N VAL A 155 4.10 -15.84 6.21
CA VAL A 155 2.72 -15.39 5.97
C VAL A 155 2.74 -14.08 5.19
N ASP A 156 1.99 -14.00 4.08
CA ASP A 156 1.74 -12.76 3.31
C ASP A 156 0.74 -13.01 2.17
N HIS A 157 0.55 -12.02 1.30
CA HIS A 157 -0.14 -12.12 0.03
C HIS A 157 0.52 -13.14 -0.92
N PRO A 158 -0.22 -14.10 -1.51
CA PRO A 158 0.33 -15.19 -2.34
C PRO A 158 1.18 -14.75 -3.55
N MET A 159 0.90 -13.59 -4.15
CA MET A 159 1.74 -13.05 -5.24
C MET A 159 3.19 -12.73 -4.83
N ARG A 160 3.50 -12.69 -3.53
CA ARG A 160 4.88 -12.51 -3.03
C ARG A 160 5.65 -13.83 -2.92
N ILE A 161 5.00 -14.96 -3.17
CA ILE A 161 5.66 -16.26 -3.17
C ILE A 161 6.51 -16.37 -4.43
N THR A 162 7.82 -16.54 -4.26
CA THR A 162 8.77 -16.72 -5.35
C THR A 162 9.29 -18.16 -5.37
N ASP A 163 9.89 -18.57 -6.49
CA ASP A 163 10.61 -19.84 -6.58
C ASP A 163 11.68 -19.99 -5.48
N GLU A 164 12.47 -18.94 -5.25
CA GLU A 164 13.50 -18.92 -4.21
C GLU A 164 12.92 -19.15 -2.81
N LEU A 165 11.76 -18.56 -2.51
CA LEU A 165 11.09 -18.78 -1.23
C LEU A 165 10.63 -20.23 -1.08
N ILE A 166 10.14 -20.86 -2.16
CA ILE A 166 9.73 -22.27 -2.14
C ILE A 166 10.93 -23.20 -2.06
N ASP A 167 12.01 -22.93 -2.77
CA ASP A 167 13.25 -23.71 -2.72
C ASP A 167 13.85 -23.68 -1.30
N THR A 168 13.89 -22.51 -0.67
CA THR A 168 14.38 -22.37 0.73
C THR A 168 13.47 -23.05 1.74
N LEU A 169 12.14 -23.00 1.55
CA LEU A 169 11.15 -23.73 2.34
C LEU A 169 11.38 -25.25 2.24
N LEU A 170 11.52 -25.78 1.02
CA LEU A 170 11.75 -27.20 0.75
C LEU A 170 13.13 -27.66 1.22
N ALA A 171 14.14 -26.80 1.20
CA ALA A 171 15.44 -27.06 1.82
C ALA A 171 15.36 -27.09 3.35
N GLY A 172 14.38 -26.40 3.96
CA GLY A 172 14.28 -26.23 5.41
C GLY A 172 15.26 -25.17 5.94
N SER A 173 15.56 -24.16 5.12
CA SER A 173 16.60 -23.15 5.37
C SER A 173 16.06 -21.73 5.57
N ILE A 174 14.74 -21.57 5.70
CA ILE A 174 14.13 -20.28 5.99
C ILE A 174 14.60 -19.78 7.37
N ASP A 175 15.11 -18.56 7.40
CA ASP A 175 15.36 -17.84 8.65
C ASP A 175 14.03 -17.36 9.24
N LEU A 176 13.51 -18.13 10.20
CA LEU A 176 12.25 -17.84 10.87
C LEU A 176 12.28 -16.50 11.63
N LYS A 177 13.43 -16.09 12.18
CA LYS A 177 13.54 -14.81 12.91
C LYS A 177 13.44 -13.64 11.93
N LYS A 178 14.15 -13.73 10.81
CA LYS A 178 14.03 -12.74 9.73
C LYS A 178 12.61 -12.70 9.18
N SER A 179 12.02 -13.87 8.87
CA SER A 179 10.66 -13.97 8.35
C SER A 179 9.61 -13.35 9.28
N ALA A 180 9.72 -13.60 10.59
CA ALA A 180 8.87 -12.98 11.61
C ALA A 180 9.03 -11.45 11.69
N ALA A 181 10.26 -10.94 11.66
CA ALA A 181 10.52 -9.50 11.65
C ALA A 181 9.99 -8.82 10.39
N ASP A 182 10.18 -9.46 9.24
CA ASP A 182 9.72 -9.04 7.93
C ASP A 182 8.17 -8.99 7.87
N PHE A 183 7.50 -10.02 8.39
CA PHE A 183 6.04 -10.06 8.54
C PHE A 183 5.52 -8.95 9.44
N LYS A 184 6.11 -8.80 10.63
CA LYS A 184 5.72 -7.74 11.58
C LYS A 184 5.82 -6.37 10.93
N LYS A 185 6.95 -6.06 10.26
CA LYS A 185 7.16 -4.79 9.57
C LYS A 185 6.10 -4.53 8.49
N ARG A 186 5.74 -5.56 7.70
CA ARG A 186 4.72 -5.42 6.66
C ARG A 186 3.32 -5.23 7.22
N ASN A 187 2.95 -6.02 8.24
CA ASN A 187 1.61 -5.94 8.84
C ASN A 187 1.41 -4.62 9.61
N GLU A 188 2.42 -4.17 10.37
CA GLU A 188 2.41 -2.84 11.00
C GLU A 188 2.32 -1.73 9.94
N GLY A 189 3.05 -1.86 8.83
CA GLY A 189 2.96 -0.95 7.70
C GLY A 189 1.55 -0.86 7.11
N GLN A 190 0.93 -2.02 6.85
CA GLN A 190 -0.41 -2.10 6.28
C GLN A 190 -1.49 -1.57 7.23
N ALA A 191 -1.45 -1.95 8.51
CA ALA A 191 -2.38 -1.47 9.52
C ALA A 191 -2.25 0.05 9.75
N ALA A 192 -1.02 0.56 9.78
CA ALA A 192 -0.77 1.99 9.88
C ALA A 192 -1.32 2.73 8.65
N MET A 193 -1.06 2.26 7.43
CA MET A 193 -1.62 2.85 6.21
C MET A 193 -3.16 2.85 6.21
N ALA A 194 -3.80 1.74 6.63
CA ALA A 194 -5.26 1.64 6.70
C ALA A 194 -5.89 2.65 7.68
N ARG A 195 -5.16 3.04 8.73
CA ARG A 195 -5.59 4.09 9.68
C ARG A 195 -5.27 5.49 9.15
N LEU A 196 -4.04 5.71 8.70
CA LEU A 196 -3.49 7.03 8.40
C LEU A 196 -4.02 7.60 7.08
N ILE A 197 -4.31 6.78 6.06
CA ILE A 197 -4.80 7.29 4.77
C ILE A 197 -6.19 7.94 4.89
N PRO A 198 -7.20 7.30 5.51
CA PRO A 198 -8.50 7.96 5.73
C PRO A 198 -8.38 9.22 6.59
N GLU A 199 -7.57 9.17 7.64
CA GLU A 199 -7.30 10.32 8.53
C GLU A 199 -6.69 11.49 7.75
N LEU A 200 -5.65 11.24 6.95
CA LEU A 200 -5.03 12.23 6.08
C LEU A 200 -6.04 12.87 5.12
N ASN A 201 -6.87 12.06 4.46
CA ASN A 201 -7.89 12.54 3.53
C ASN A 201 -8.94 13.42 4.22
N GLN A 202 -9.34 13.04 5.44
CA GLN A 202 -10.26 13.84 6.25
C GLN A 202 -9.64 15.19 6.62
N LEU A 203 -8.39 15.20 7.08
CA LEU A 203 -7.68 16.43 7.45
C LEU A 203 -7.46 17.36 6.25
N ILE A 204 -7.11 16.81 5.09
CA ILE A 204 -6.99 17.58 3.84
C ILE A 204 -8.33 18.20 3.44
N THR A 205 -9.43 17.43 3.52
CA THR A 205 -10.78 17.92 3.21
C THR A 205 -11.22 19.00 4.20
N GLY A 206 -10.89 18.83 5.48
CA GLY A 206 -11.12 19.82 6.54
C GLY A 206 -10.16 21.01 6.51
N GLN A 207 -9.19 21.03 5.60
CA GLN A 207 -8.15 22.06 5.50
C GLN A 207 -7.29 22.20 6.78
N GLU A 208 -7.16 21.12 7.56
CA GLU A 208 -6.33 21.04 8.77
C GLU A 208 -4.87 20.72 8.40
N TRP A 209 -4.22 21.62 7.64
CA TRP A 209 -2.95 21.36 6.96
C TRP A 209 -1.79 20.96 7.87
N ALA A 210 -1.69 21.54 9.08
CA ALA A 210 -0.61 21.22 10.01
C ALA A 210 -0.72 19.77 10.53
N LYS A 211 -1.94 19.35 10.88
CA LYS A 211 -2.20 17.96 11.29
C LYS A 211 -2.03 17.00 10.11
N ALA A 212 -2.47 17.39 8.92
CA ALA A 212 -2.27 16.60 7.71
C ALA A 212 -0.77 16.34 7.44
N GLU A 213 0.10 17.33 7.69
CA GLU A 213 1.55 17.16 7.59
C GLU A 213 2.11 16.16 8.60
N GLU A 214 1.65 16.20 9.84
CA GLU A 214 2.04 15.24 10.88
C GLU A 214 1.67 13.80 10.48
N VAL A 215 0.43 13.59 10.07
CA VAL A 215 -0.07 12.29 9.59
C VAL A 215 0.71 11.81 8.37
N LEU A 216 1.03 12.71 7.42
CA LEU A 216 1.83 12.36 6.24
C LEU A 216 3.25 11.93 6.62
N ASN A 217 3.87 12.57 7.61
CA ASN A 217 5.19 12.19 8.12
C ASN A 217 5.17 10.81 8.81
N GLU A 218 4.08 10.45 9.48
CA GLU A 218 3.90 9.09 10.01
C GLU A 218 3.73 8.07 8.88
N LEU A 219 2.91 8.42 7.87
CA LEU A 219 2.61 7.57 6.74
C LEU A 219 3.87 7.21 5.93
N GLU A 220 4.78 8.15 5.72
CA GLU A 220 6.05 7.91 5.01
C GLU A 220 7.05 7.03 5.77
N LYS A 221 6.93 6.91 7.09
CA LYS A 221 7.79 6.00 7.88
C LYS A 221 7.38 4.53 7.69
N VAL A 222 6.11 4.30 7.40
CA VAL A 222 5.49 2.96 7.39
C VAL A 222 5.18 2.46 5.99
N ALA A 223 4.91 3.38 5.06
CA ALA A 223 4.67 3.04 3.66
C ALA A 223 6.01 2.76 2.96
N PRO A 224 6.12 1.66 2.19
CA PRO A 224 7.24 1.48 1.28
C PRO A 224 7.37 2.68 0.32
N GLU A 225 8.58 3.02 -0.09
CA GLU A 225 8.80 4.09 -1.06
C GLU A 225 8.00 3.82 -2.34
N GLY A 226 7.19 4.79 -2.77
CA GLY A 226 6.29 4.65 -3.92
C GLY A 226 5.01 3.83 -3.69
N ALA A 227 4.78 3.28 -2.49
CA ALA A 227 3.58 2.49 -2.18
C ALA A 227 2.29 3.33 -2.15
N ILE A 228 2.41 4.62 -1.93
CA ILE A 228 1.31 5.57 -2.01
C ILE A 228 1.55 6.41 -3.25
N GLY A 229 0.76 6.17 -4.29
CA GLY A 229 0.81 7.00 -5.48
C GLY A 229 0.59 8.46 -5.09
N ASN A 230 1.51 9.35 -5.48
CA ASN A 230 1.44 10.80 -5.31
C ASN A 230 1.66 11.36 -3.89
N THR A 231 2.31 10.66 -2.95
CA THR A 231 2.66 11.23 -1.62
C THR A 231 3.44 12.54 -1.74
N ASP A 232 4.41 12.60 -2.66
CA ASP A 232 5.19 13.82 -2.91
C ASP A 232 4.30 14.99 -3.36
N VAL A 233 3.25 14.71 -4.16
CA VAL A 233 2.29 15.74 -4.61
C VAL A 233 1.44 16.23 -3.45
N VAL A 234 0.97 15.31 -2.59
CA VAL A 234 0.22 15.66 -1.37
C VAL A 234 1.09 16.51 -0.44
N ARG A 235 2.35 16.10 -0.24
CA ARG A 235 3.34 16.85 0.54
C ARG A 235 3.54 18.27 0.01
N PHE A 236 3.76 18.38 -1.29
CA PHE A 236 3.90 19.67 -1.98
C PHE A 236 2.69 20.57 -1.75
N GLN A 237 1.47 20.05 -1.90
CA GLN A 237 0.24 20.82 -1.68
C GLN A 237 0.10 21.28 -0.23
N ILE A 238 0.34 20.40 0.75
CA ILE A 238 0.30 20.73 2.18
C ILE A 238 1.31 21.85 2.50
N GLN A 239 2.55 21.74 2.02
CA GLN A 239 3.60 22.74 2.23
C GLN A 239 3.23 24.10 1.63
N LEU A 240 2.64 24.13 0.43
CA LEU A 240 2.13 25.37 -0.16
C LEU A 240 1.03 26.01 0.70
N LYS A 241 0.10 25.21 1.25
CA LYS A 241 -0.97 25.70 2.13
C LYS A 241 -0.43 26.22 3.46
N LEU A 242 0.63 25.62 3.98
CA LEU A 242 1.35 26.05 5.17
C LEU A 242 2.36 27.19 4.92
N LYS A 243 2.50 27.68 3.67
CA LYS A 243 3.48 28.71 3.27
C LYS A 243 4.94 28.34 3.54
N LYS A 244 5.22 27.04 3.56
CA LYS A 244 6.56 26.45 3.67
C LYS A 244 7.23 26.38 2.30
N LEU A 245 7.56 27.55 1.74
CA LEU A 245 7.92 27.66 0.32
C LEU A 245 9.25 26.99 -0.06
N ASP A 246 10.27 27.01 0.80
CA ASP A 246 11.54 26.32 0.52
C ASP A 246 11.36 24.80 0.51
N GLU A 247 10.58 24.27 1.44
CA GLU A 247 10.26 22.84 1.52
C GLU A 247 9.37 22.39 0.35
N ALA A 248 8.39 23.23 -0.02
CA ALA A 248 7.59 23.02 -1.23
C ALA A 248 8.45 22.98 -2.49
N ALA A 249 9.51 23.81 -2.57
CA ALA A 249 10.41 23.84 -3.72
C ALA A 249 11.19 22.53 -3.85
N LEU A 250 11.68 21.98 -2.73
CA LEU A 250 12.35 20.68 -2.69
C LEU A 250 11.41 19.54 -3.12
N SER A 251 10.17 19.54 -2.63
CA SER A 251 9.14 18.57 -3.06
C SER A 251 8.85 18.70 -4.56
N ALA A 252 8.69 19.93 -5.08
CA ALA A 252 8.52 20.18 -6.52
C ALA A 252 9.70 19.65 -7.34
N GLN A 253 10.93 19.90 -6.90
CA GLN A 253 12.13 19.39 -7.58
C GLN A 253 12.10 17.85 -7.66
N LYS A 254 11.75 17.17 -6.57
CA LYS A 254 11.63 15.70 -6.53
C LYS A 254 10.55 15.21 -7.50
N ILE A 255 9.37 15.84 -7.53
CA ILE A 255 8.27 15.50 -8.45
C ILE A 255 8.70 15.71 -9.91
N SER A 256 9.38 16.80 -10.22
CA SER A 256 9.88 17.12 -11.56
C SER A 256 11.02 16.19 -12.00
N ALA A 257 11.87 15.73 -11.07
CA ALA A 257 12.94 14.80 -11.35
C ALA A 257 12.40 13.40 -11.69
N SER A 258 11.36 12.92 -11.00
CA SER A 258 10.76 11.61 -11.30
C SER A 258 10.02 11.55 -12.64
N ARG A 259 9.64 12.71 -13.21
CA ARG A 259 8.96 12.83 -14.51
C ARG A 259 9.81 13.56 -15.53
N ALA A 260 11.06 13.11 -15.67
CA ALA A 260 12.09 13.97 -16.21
C ALA A 260 11.94 14.40 -17.68
N GLY A 261 11.22 13.60 -18.46
CA GLY A 261 10.95 13.88 -19.87
C GLY A 261 9.70 14.72 -20.12
N ASP A 262 8.94 15.09 -19.09
CA ASP A 262 7.71 15.89 -19.23
C ASP A 262 7.92 17.34 -18.77
N PRO A 263 8.11 18.29 -19.69
CA PRO A 263 8.28 19.69 -19.33
C PRO A 263 7.02 20.30 -18.70
N ASN A 264 5.83 19.77 -18.99
CA ASN A 264 4.57 20.35 -18.50
C ASN A 264 4.40 20.14 -17.00
N VAL A 265 4.89 19.02 -16.45
CA VAL A 265 4.93 18.79 -15.00
C VAL A 265 5.78 19.86 -14.31
N ALA A 266 6.97 20.15 -14.84
CA ALA A 266 7.83 21.20 -14.31
C ALA A 266 7.15 22.58 -14.38
N LEU A 267 6.49 22.89 -15.50
CA LEU A 267 5.76 24.16 -15.66
C LEU A 267 4.63 24.33 -14.64
N GLN A 268 3.82 23.30 -14.42
CA GLN A 268 2.74 23.35 -13.42
C GLN A 268 3.30 23.60 -12.01
N LEU A 269 4.40 22.94 -11.65
CA LEU A 269 5.06 23.13 -10.36
C LEU A 269 5.63 24.55 -10.22
N CYS A 270 6.34 25.04 -11.23
CA CYS A 270 6.83 26.42 -11.27
C CYS A 270 5.68 27.43 -11.10
N PHE A 271 4.58 27.24 -11.83
CA PHE A 271 3.39 28.08 -11.72
C PHE A 271 2.86 28.10 -10.28
N HIS A 272 2.64 26.93 -9.67
CA HIS A 272 2.15 26.86 -8.29
C HIS A 272 3.08 27.54 -7.29
N MET A 273 4.40 27.42 -7.46
CA MET A 273 5.39 28.08 -6.60
C MET A 273 5.32 29.59 -6.70
N LEU A 274 5.37 30.12 -7.92
CA LEU A 274 5.33 31.57 -8.14
C LEU A 274 3.96 32.15 -7.73
N PHE A 275 2.86 31.47 -8.04
CA PHE A 275 1.51 31.85 -7.61
C PHE A 275 1.38 31.93 -6.09
N ASN A 276 2.07 31.05 -5.36
CA ASN A 276 2.08 31.05 -3.90
C ASN A 276 3.06 32.03 -3.25
N GLY A 277 3.77 32.83 -4.06
CA GLY A 277 4.56 33.97 -3.59
C GLY A 277 6.07 33.77 -3.60
N VAL A 278 6.60 32.73 -4.24
CA VAL A 278 8.06 32.60 -4.44
C VAL A 278 8.56 33.72 -5.37
N LYS A 279 9.58 34.46 -4.90
CA LYS A 279 10.17 35.59 -5.64
C LYS A 279 11.69 35.57 -5.67
N ASP A 280 12.33 35.08 -4.60
CA ASP A 280 13.78 35.04 -4.44
C ASP A 280 14.21 33.85 -3.56
N GLY A 281 15.50 33.82 -3.18
CA GLY A 281 16.03 32.81 -2.26
C GLY A 281 16.18 31.41 -2.86
N ALA A 282 16.24 30.42 -1.96
CA ALA A 282 16.51 29.03 -2.32
C ALA A 282 15.37 28.41 -3.15
N ALA A 283 14.11 28.65 -2.75
CA ALA A 283 12.94 28.25 -3.54
C ALA A 283 13.00 28.80 -4.98
N MET A 284 13.32 30.07 -5.17
CA MET A 284 13.38 30.68 -6.50
C MET A 284 14.49 30.08 -7.36
N ARG A 285 15.65 29.73 -6.78
CA ARG A 285 16.71 29.02 -7.52
C ARG A 285 16.20 27.70 -8.09
N ILE A 286 15.48 26.92 -7.27
CA ILE A 286 14.91 25.63 -7.70
C ILE A 286 13.85 25.85 -8.80
N VAL A 287 12.99 26.85 -8.65
CA VAL A 287 11.99 27.21 -9.69
C VAL A 287 12.67 27.56 -11.01
N SER A 288 13.75 28.34 -10.98
CA SER A 288 14.52 28.67 -12.18
C SER A 288 15.22 27.46 -12.80
N GLU A 289 15.78 26.55 -11.98
CA GLU A 289 16.39 25.31 -12.50
C GLU A 289 15.36 24.44 -13.22
N MET A 290 14.16 24.29 -12.64
CA MET A 290 13.05 23.56 -13.27
C MET A 290 12.59 24.22 -14.58
N ALA A 291 12.40 25.56 -14.59
CA ALA A 291 12.00 26.29 -15.78
C ALA A 291 13.04 26.20 -16.91
N ASN A 292 14.32 26.36 -16.59
CA ASN A 292 15.42 26.20 -17.55
C ASN A 292 15.46 24.79 -18.15
N ARG A 293 15.30 23.77 -17.31
CA ARG A 293 15.28 22.37 -17.76
C ARG A 293 14.08 22.09 -18.66
N ALA A 294 12.89 22.59 -18.32
CA ALA A 294 11.70 22.46 -19.16
C ALA A 294 11.94 23.10 -20.55
N ASN A 295 12.51 24.31 -20.58
CA ASN A 295 12.85 25.00 -21.83
C ASN A 295 13.93 24.27 -22.64
N ALA A 296 14.90 23.62 -21.98
CA ALA A 296 15.91 22.81 -22.64
C ALA A 296 15.31 21.56 -23.31
N ILE A 297 14.37 20.88 -22.65
CA ILE A 297 13.64 19.73 -23.21
C ILE A 297 12.88 20.14 -24.47
N THR A 298 12.24 21.31 -24.46
CA THR A 298 11.47 21.82 -25.60
C THR A 298 12.33 22.53 -26.65
N GLN A 299 13.64 22.64 -26.41
CA GLN A 299 14.58 23.36 -27.27
C GLN A 299 14.17 24.82 -27.53
N GLY A 300 13.48 25.46 -26.58
CA GLY A 300 12.97 26.83 -26.76
C GLY A 300 11.87 26.97 -27.81
N LYS A 301 11.15 25.89 -28.12
CA LYS A 301 10.07 25.89 -29.14
C LYS A 301 8.67 25.91 -28.54
N GLN A 302 8.53 25.72 -27.23
CA GLN A 302 7.23 25.76 -26.56
C GLN A 302 7.01 27.16 -25.93
N PRO A 303 5.96 27.90 -26.31
CA PRO A 303 5.70 29.24 -25.77
C PRO A 303 5.59 29.28 -24.25
N SER A 304 4.93 28.29 -23.64
CA SER A 304 4.74 28.22 -22.19
C SER A 304 6.03 28.02 -21.40
N THR A 305 7.04 27.33 -21.96
CA THR A 305 8.35 27.23 -21.30
C THR A 305 9.12 28.53 -21.37
N LEU A 306 8.97 29.28 -22.46
CA LEU A 306 9.59 30.59 -22.63
C LEU A 306 8.95 31.63 -21.70
N ASP A 307 7.62 31.70 -21.61
CA ASP A 307 6.90 32.60 -20.69
C ASP A 307 7.25 32.29 -19.23
N MET A 308 7.25 31.01 -18.83
CA MET A 308 7.64 30.64 -17.47
C MET A 308 9.08 31.08 -17.18
N LEU A 309 10.02 30.84 -18.10
CA LEU A 309 11.41 31.27 -17.94
C LEU A 309 11.52 32.80 -17.88
N ALA A 310 10.79 33.53 -18.73
CA ALA A 310 10.73 34.99 -18.72
C ALA A 310 10.27 35.53 -17.36
N ARG A 311 9.18 34.98 -16.80
CA ARG A 311 8.69 35.31 -15.45
C ARG A 311 9.76 35.09 -14.38
N THR A 312 10.44 33.93 -14.41
CA THR A 312 11.50 33.66 -13.43
C THR A 312 12.68 34.63 -13.54
N LEU A 313 13.10 34.99 -14.76
CA LEU A 313 14.19 35.93 -14.99
C LEU A 313 13.80 37.36 -14.58
N PHE A 314 12.56 37.76 -14.84
CA PHE A 314 12.04 39.05 -14.43
C PHE A 314 12.09 39.22 -12.91
N LEU A 315 11.61 38.22 -12.16
CA LEU A 315 11.67 38.20 -10.69
C LEU A 315 13.11 38.25 -10.14
N GLN A 316 14.07 37.75 -10.91
CA GLN A 316 15.51 37.83 -10.60
C GLN A 316 16.17 39.15 -11.04
N GLY A 317 15.39 40.15 -11.47
CA GLY A 317 15.89 41.45 -11.91
C GLY A 317 16.48 41.48 -13.32
N LYS A 318 16.31 40.41 -14.11
CA LYS A 318 16.83 40.30 -15.49
C LYS A 318 15.75 40.66 -16.52
N ALA A 319 15.22 41.88 -16.39
CA ALA A 319 14.05 42.34 -17.16
C ALA A 319 14.26 42.31 -18.68
N GLU A 320 15.42 42.71 -19.19
CA GLU A 320 15.72 42.71 -20.63
C GLU A 320 15.60 41.30 -21.23
N LYS A 321 16.22 40.31 -20.59
CA LYS A 321 16.15 38.90 -21.02
C LYS A 321 14.74 38.33 -20.92
N ALA A 322 13.97 38.75 -19.91
CA ALA A 322 12.57 38.34 -19.79
C ALA A 322 11.74 38.86 -20.98
N ILE A 323 11.93 40.12 -21.36
CA ILE A 323 11.25 40.73 -22.52
C ILE A 323 11.62 40.01 -23.81
N GLU A 324 12.90 39.69 -24.02
CA GLU A 324 13.35 38.94 -25.22
C GLU A 324 12.69 37.56 -25.33
N LEU A 325 12.67 36.79 -24.23
CA LEU A 325 12.04 35.47 -24.21
C LEU A 325 10.52 35.55 -24.42
N GLU A 326 9.86 36.55 -23.83
CA GLU A 326 8.42 36.73 -23.97
C GLU A 326 8.05 37.12 -25.42
N GLN A 327 8.88 37.93 -26.09
CA GLN A 327 8.73 38.20 -27.52
C GLN A 327 8.88 36.93 -28.36
N GLN A 328 9.83 36.06 -28.03
CA GLN A 328 9.98 34.78 -28.69
C GLN A 328 8.76 33.87 -28.44
N ALA A 329 8.25 33.83 -27.20
CA ALA A 329 7.04 33.08 -26.86
C ALA A 329 5.85 33.53 -27.71
N LEU A 330 5.67 34.86 -27.84
CA LEU A 330 4.59 35.47 -28.62
C LEU A 330 4.65 35.11 -30.11
N GLN A 331 5.86 35.04 -30.68
CA GLN A 331 6.05 34.62 -32.08
C GLN A 331 5.69 33.15 -32.32
N LEU A 332 5.85 32.30 -31.30
CA LEU A 332 5.57 30.88 -31.35
C LEU A 332 4.14 30.50 -30.91
N ALA A 333 3.32 31.49 -30.54
CA ALA A 333 1.96 31.26 -30.06
C ALA A 333 1.09 30.57 -31.15
N PRO A 334 0.40 29.45 -30.84
CA PRO A 334 -0.32 28.66 -31.84
C PRO A 334 -1.74 29.19 -32.12
N ASN A 335 -2.26 30.08 -31.29
CA ASN A 335 -3.61 30.63 -31.39
C ASN A 335 -3.69 32.06 -30.81
N ASP A 336 -4.77 32.77 -31.14
CA ASP A 336 -4.97 34.16 -30.74
C ASP A 336 -5.17 34.33 -29.23
N GLU A 337 -5.73 33.32 -28.55
CA GLU A 337 -5.93 33.33 -27.10
C GLU A 337 -4.59 33.38 -26.36
N LEU A 338 -3.67 32.45 -26.65
CA LEU A 338 -2.34 32.44 -26.05
C LEU A 338 -1.55 33.69 -26.45
N LYS A 339 -1.70 34.15 -27.70
CA LYS A 339 -1.05 35.37 -28.18
C LYS A 339 -1.49 36.60 -27.37
N ALA A 340 -2.78 36.71 -27.04
CA ALA A 340 -3.30 37.80 -26.22
C ALA A 340 -2.73 37.76 -24.79
N ILE A 341 -2.65 36.58 -24.18
CA ILE A 341 -2.06 36.38 -22.84
C ILE A 341 -0.58 36.79 -22.84
N LEU A 342 0.22 36.27 -23.77
CA LEU A 342 1.66 36.57 -23.87
C LEU A 342 1.90 38.06 -24.17
N GLN A 343 1.07 38.68 -25.01
CA GLN A 343 1.17 40.12 -25.28
C GLN A 343 0.95 40.95 -24.00
N LYS A 344 -0.04 40.57 -23.19
CA LYS A 344 -0.31 41.23 -21.90
C LYS A 344 0.83 41.03 -20.89
N ASN A 345 1.45 39.85 -20.87
CA ASN A 345 2.63 39.59 -20.04
C ASN A 345 3.82 40.45 -20.49
N LEU A 346 4.07 40.50 -21.81
CA LEU A 346 5.11 41.34 -22.41
C LEU A 346 4.94 42.82 -22.06
N ASP A 347 3.72 43.35 -22.14
CA ASP A 347 3.43 44.74 -21.80
C ASP A 347 3.63 45.00 -20.29
N SER A 348 3.30 44.02 -19.44
CA SER A 348 3.58 44.09 -18.01
C SER A 348 5.09 44.15 -17.73
N PHE A 349 5.88 43.30 -18.37
CA PHE A 349 7.34 43.30 -18.22
C PHE A 349 7.96 44.64 -18.67
N LYS A 350 7.53 45.18 -19.82
CA LYS A 350 7.97 46.50 -20.30
C LYS A 350 7.61 47.64 -19.36
N ALA A 351 6.49 47.52 -18.65
CA ALA A 351 6.08 48.46 -17.61
C ALA A 351 6.80 48.23 -16.27
N GLY A 352 7.75 47.30 -16.19
CA GLY A 352 8.48 46.98 -14.96
C GLY A 352 7.62 46.26 -13.92
N LYS A 353 6.57 45.55 -14.35
CA LYS A 353 5.64 44.83 -13.47
C LYS A 353 5.69 43.33 -13.74
N ASN A 354 5.62 42.53 -12.68
CA ASN A 354 5.39 41.10 -12.82
C ASN A 354 3.95 40.86 -13.29
N PRO A 355 3.71 40.11 -14.39
CA PRO A 355 2.36 39.87 -14.87
C PRO A 355 1.54 39.10 -13.84
N PRO A 356 0.23 39.36 -13.73
CA PRO A 356 -0.65 38.52 -12.94
C PRO A 356 -0.64 37.08 -13.46
N PHE A 357 -1.05 36.15 -12.60
CA PHE A 357 -1.43 34.80 -13.01
C PHE A 357 -2.90 34.87 -13.40
N GLU A 358 -3.21 34.61 -14.68
CA GLU A 358 -4.56 34.62 -15.26
C GLU A 358 -5.01 33.23 -15.67
#